data_AF-A0A7Y6ABI7-F1
#
_entry.id   AF-A0A7Y6ABI7-F1
#
_cell.length_a   1.000
_cell.length_b   1.000
_cell.length_c   1.000
_cell.angle_alpha   90.00
_cell.angle_beta   90.00
_cell.angle_gamma   90.00
#
_symmetry.space_group_name_H-M   'P 1'
#
loop_
_entity.id
_entity.type
_entity.pdbx_description
1 polymer ?
#
loop_
_entity_poly.entity_id
_entity_poly.type
_entity_poly.pdbx_seq_one_letter_code
_entity_poly.pdbx_strand_id
1 'polypeptide(L)'
;GAVRNRGGYFSVAGGQFVPLRSITTESVWITADAAQLAEISRLAGTDVGALTPRVADTYTLADAAKAYERVAAGGVRGRLVLIP
;
A
#
# COMPACT_ATOMS: atom_id res chain seq x y z
N GLY A 1 -0.23 -11.03 -22.72
CA GLY A 1 -0.14 -9.76 -21.96
C GLY A 1 -0.59 -10.00 -20.54
N ALA A 2 -0.17 -9.17 -19.58
CA ALA A 2 -0.42 -9.38 -18.15
C ALA A 2 -1.91 -9.38 -17.75
N VAL A 3 -2.81 -8.78 -18.55
CA VAL A 3 -4.27 -8.78 -18.33
C VAL A 3 -4.97 -9.46 -19.50
N ARG A 4 -5.84 -10.44 -19.18
CA ARG A 4 -6.65 -11.18 -20.16
C ARG A 4 -7.68 -10.29 -20.87
N ASN A 5 -8.13 -10.69 -22.05
CA ASN A 5 -9.24 -10.02 -22.75
C ASN A 5 -10.49 -10.01 -21.86
N ARG A 6 -11.21 -8.88 -21.86
CA ARG A 6 -12.38 -8.68 -20.97
C ARG A 6 -12.04 -8.80 -19.47
N GLY A 7 -10.77 -8.64 -19.10
CA GLY A 7 -10.31 -8.60 -17.71
C GLY A 7 -10.49 -7.22 -17.07
N GLY A 8 -10.12 -7.10 -15.80
CA GLY A 8 -10.11 -5.84 -15.07
C GLY A 8 -8.70 -5.35 -14.79
N TYR A 9 -8.51 -4.03 -14.85
CA TYR A 9 -7.30 -3.33 -14.45
C TYR A 9 -7.69 -2.18 -13.52
N PHE A 10 -7.14 -2.17 -12.30
CA PHE A 10 -7.44 -1.19 -11.27
C PHE A 10 -6.13 -0.53 -10.83
N SER A 11 -6.04 0.80 -10.97
CA SER A 11 -4.86 1.56 -10.53
C SER A 11 -5.11 2.22 -9.18
N VAL A 12 -4.17 2.06 -8.24
CA VAL A 12 -4.17 2.75 -6.94
C VAL A 12 -3.16 3.91 -6.90
N ALA A 13 -2.37 4.10 -7.95
CA ALA A 13 -1.39 5.18 -8.09
C ALA A 13 -1.87 6.30 -9.04
N GLY A 14 -3.13 6.23 -9.48
CA GLY A 14 -3.70 7.11 -10.50
C GLY A 14 -3.22 6.78 -11.92
N GLY A 15 -3.44 7.72 -12.84
CA GLY A 15 -3.09 7.60 -14.27
C GLY A 15 -4.31 7.46 -15.18
N GLN A 16 -4.14 7.85 -16.45
CA GLN A 16 -5.13 7.62 -17.50
C GLN A 16 -4.81 6.34 -18.27
N PHE A 17 -5.84 5.53 -18.53
CA PHE A 17 -5.71 4.26 -19.23
C PHE A 17 -6.68 4.22 -20.40
N VAL A 18 -6.19 3.77 -21.56
CA VAL A 18 -7.04 3.50 -22.73
C VAL A 18 -7.52 2.04 -22.62
N PRO A 19 -8.84 1.78 -22.53
CA PRO A 19 -9.37 0.44 -22.38
C PRO A 19 -9.27 -0.35 -23.70
N LEU A 20 -8.18 -1.10 -23.86
CA LEU A 20 -7.97 -1.99 -25.00
C LEU A 20 -8.53 -3.40 -24.72
N ARG A 21 -8.88 -4.15 -25.77
CA ARG A 21 -9.32 -5.56 -25.67
C ARG A 21 -10.51 -5.79 -24.73
N SER A 22 -11.41 -4.81 -24.68
CA SER A 22 -12.57 -4.77 -23.79
C SER A 22 -12.22 -4.90 -22.30
N ILE A 23 -11.03 -4.45 -21.89
CA ILE A 23 -10.62 -4.43 -20.48
C ILE A 23 -11.35 -3.31 -19.75
N THR A 24 -11.91 -3.62 -18.58
CA THR A 24 -12.43 -2.62 -17.65
C THR A 24 -11.27 -1.95 -16.94
N THR A 25 -11.18 -0.63 -17.02
CA THR A 25 -10.13 0.16 -16.37
C THR A 25 -10.76 1.11 -15.36
N GLU A 26 -10.25 1.12 -14.13
CA GLU A 26 -10.72 2.03 -13.08
C GLU A 26 -9.53 2.55 -12.26
N SER A 27 -9.63 3.80 -11.79
CA SER A 27 -8.73 4.34 -10.78
C SER A 27 -9.41 4.23 -9.42
N VAL A 28 -8.78 3.52 -8.50
CA VAL A 28 -9.22 3.39 -7.12
C VAL A 28 -8.62 4.55 -6.33
N TRP A 29 -9.51 5.41 -5.85
CA TRP A 29 -9.15 6.52 -4.97
C TRP A 29 -9.26 6.10 -3.52
N ILE A 30 -8.29 6.53 -2.70
CA ILE A 30 -8.20 6.13 -1.30
C ILE A 30 -8.92 7.18 -0.44
N THR A 31 -9.89 6.74 0.33
CA THR A 31 -10.62 7.55 1.31
C THR A 31 -10.51 6.91 2.69
N ALA A 32 -10.65 7.71 3.75
CA ALA A 32 -10.73 7.16 5.10
C ALA A 32 -12.05 6.38 5.27
N ASP A 33 -11.95 5.12 5.67
CA ASP A 33 -13.09 4.24 5.96
C ASP A 33 -12.80 3.47 7.26
N ALA A 34 -13.58 3.76 8.30
CA ALA A 34 -13.40 3.16 9.62
C ALA A 34 -13.79 1.67 9.66
N ALA A 35 -14.82 1.27 8.91
CA ALA A 35 -15.27 -0.12 8.88
C ALA A 35 -14.24 -1.01 8.16
N GLN A 36 -13.72 -0.52 7.03
CA GLN A 36 -12.65 -1.20 6.31
C GLN A 36 -11.36 -1.26 7.14
N LEU A 37 -11.00 -0.17 7.83
CA LEU A 37 -9.85 -0.15 8.72
C LEU A 37 -9.98 -1.18 9.87
N ALA A 38 -11.17 -1.28 10.47
CA ALA A 38 -11.44 -2.27 11.52
C ALA A 38 -11.24 -3.71 11.03
N GLU A 39 -11.72 -4.03 9.82
CA GLU A 39 -11.56 -5.36 9.25
C GLU A 39 -10.09 -5.67 8.94
N ILE A 40 -9.34 -4.73 8.34
CA ILE A 40 -7.91 -4.92 8.07
C ILE A 40 -7.13 -5.08 9.38
N SER A 41 -7.49 -4.31 10.42
CA SER A 41 -6.87 -4.41 11.75
C SER A 41 -7.12 -5.77 12.38
N ARG A 42 -8.34 -6.31 12.26
CA ARG A 42 -8.70 -7.66 12.72
C ARG A 42 -7.88 -8.73 11.99
N LEU A 43 -7.75 -8.62 10.66
CA LEU A 43 -6.94 -9.54 9.85
C LEU A 43 -5.44 -9.47 10.20
N ALA A 44 -4.96 -8.30 10.64
CA ALA A 44 -3.58 -8.08 11.07
C ALA A 44 -3.33 -8.42 12.55
N GLY A 45 -4.38 -8.53 13.34
CA GLY A 45 -4.32 -8.86 14.77
C GLY A 45 -3.75 -10.25 15.01
N THR A 46 -3.19 -10.45 16.21
CA THR A 46 -2.53 -11.70 16.63
C THR A 46 -3.43 -12.93 16.56
N ASP A 47 -4.74 -12.74 16.68
CA ASP A 47 -5.72 -13.84 16.70
C ASP A 47 -5.95 -14.43 15.29
N VAL A 48 -5.87 -13.60 14.23
CA VAL A 48 -6.07 -14.05 12.85
C VAL A 48 -4.74 -14.18 12.12
N GLY A 49 -3.88 -13.17 12.19
CA GLY A 49 -2.54 -13.16 11.61
C GLY A 49 -2.48 -13.32 10.08
N ALA A 50 -3.60 -13.15 9.36
CA ALA A 50 -3.67 -13.32 7.92
C ALA A 50 -2.97 -12.20 7.14
N LEU A 51 -2.82 -11.02 7.76
CA LEU A 51 -2.04 -9.90 7.25
C LEU A 51 -0.89 -9.60 8.21
N THR A 52 0.32 -9.42 7.67
CA THR A 52 1.50 -9.05 8.46
C THR A 52 2.03 -7.70 7.99
N PRO A 53 2.06 -6.67 8.87
CA PRO A 53 2.74 -5.41 8.56
C PRO A 53 4.22 -5.68 8.29
N ARG A 54 4.76 -5.09 7.21
CA ARG A 54 6.19 -5.15 6.94
C ARG A 54 6.86 -3.90 7.46
N VAL A 55 7.40 -3.97 8.67
CA VAL A 55 8.26 -2.93 9.24
C VAL A 55 9.70 -3.27 8.89
N ALA A 56 10.36 -2.38 8.15
CA ALA A 56 11.76 -2.55 7.77
C ALA A 56 12.71 -2.05 8.86
N ASP A 57 12.31 -1.01 9.60
CA ASP A 57 13.03 -0.49 10.76
C ASP A 57 12.16 0.49 11.54
N THR A 58 12.60 0.85 12.74
CA THR A 58 12.02 1.91 13.55
C THR A 58 13.04 3.03 13.81
N TYR A 59 12.55 4.27 13.88
CA TYR A 59 13.36 5.45 14.16
C TYR A 59 12.67 6.28 15.23
N THR A 60 13.42 6.97 16.08
CA THR A 60 12.83 7.97 16.96
C THR A 60 12.28 9.13 16.14
N LEU A 61 11.38 9.93 16.72
CA LEU A 61 10.92 11.15 16.08
C LEU A 61 12.08 12.12 15.78
N ALA A 62 13.12 12.15 16.63
CA ALA A 62 14.32 12.96 16.42
C ALA A 62 15.12 12.53 15.18
N ASP A 63 15.06 11.24 14.81
CA ASP A 63 15.76 10.68 13.66
C ASP A 63 14.91 10.69 12.36
N ALA A 64 13.80 11.43 12.31
CA ALA A 64 12.89 11.44 11.16
C ALA A 64 13.60 11.81 9.84
N ALA A 65 14.56 12.75 9.87
CA ALA A 65 15.34 13.12 8.68
C ALA A 65 16.15 11.93 8.14
N LYS A 66 16.80 11.17 9.02
CA LYS A 66 17.56 9.96 8.67
C LYS A 66 16.65 8.87 8.11
N ALA A 67 15.46 8.70 8.67
CA ALA A 67 14.47 7.77 8.14
C ALA A 67 14.05 8.18 6.71
N TYR A 68 13.81 9.48 6.48
CA TYR A 68 13.45 10.01 5.17
C TYR A 68 14.56 9.79 4.12
N GLU A 69 15.80 10.14 4.44
CA GLU A 69 16.95 9.94 3.55
C GLU A 69 17.08 8.48 3.09
N ARG A 70 16.88 7.53 4.01
CA ARG A 70 16.90 6.10 3.69
C ARG A 70 15.77 5.70 2.73
N VAL A 71 14.57 6.22 2.91
CA VAL A 71 13.45 5.96 1.97
C VAL A 71 13.75 6.57 0.60
N ALA A 72 14.26 7.80 0.57
CA ALA A 72 14.58 8.53 -0.66
C ALA A 72 15.70 7.86 -1.46
N ALA A 73 16.68 7.24 -0.79
CA ALA A 73 17.73 6.45 -1.43
C ALA A 73 17.22 5.17 -2.13
N GLY A 74 15.98 4.75 -1.85
CA GLY A 74 15.36 3.55 -2.42
C GLY A 74 15.84 2.24 -1.77
N GLY A 75 15.34 1.11 -2.28
CA GLY A 75 15.72 -0.23 -1.80
C GLY A 75 15.12 -0.66 -0.45
N VAL A 76 14.31 0.18 0.19
CA VAL A 76 13.62 -0.18 1.44
C VAL A 76 12.47 -1.13 1.16
N ARG A 77 12.59 -2.38 1.63
CA ARG A 77 11.50 -3.37 1.59
C ARG A 77 10.65 -3.29 2.87
N GLY A 78 9.60 -2.49 2.85
CA GLY A 78 8.68 -2.31 3.98
C GLY A 78 8.51 -0.83 4.35
N ARG A 79 7.91 -0.57 5.50
CA ARG A 79 7.75 0.79 6.05
C ARG A 79 8.79 1.06 7.13
N LEU A 80 9.29 2.29 7.17
CA LEU A 80 10.00 2.81 8.35
C LEU A 80 8.96 3.45 9.26
N VAL A 81 9.00 3.11 10.55
CA VAL A 81 8.03 3.60 11.53
C VAL A 81 8.73 4.57 12.48
N LEU A 82 8.15 5.76 12.64
CA LEU A 82 8.60 6.71 13.66
C LEU A 82 7.92 6.36 14.98
N ILE A 83 8.72 6.19 16.03
CA ILE A 83 8.26 6.00 17.40
C ILE A 83 8.48 7.29 18.20
N PRO A 84 7.58 7.62 19.16
CA PRO A 84 7.73 8.78 20.03
C PRO A 84 9.05 8.81 20.79
#